data_AF-A0A453DA03-F1
#
_entry.id   AF-A0A453DA03-F1
#
_cell.length_a   1.000
_cell.length_b   1.000
_cell.length_c   1.000
_cell.angle_alpha   90.00
_cell.angle_beta   90.00
_cell.angle_gamma   90.00
#
_symmetry.space_group_name_H-M   'P 1'
#
loop_
_entity.id
_entity.type
_entity.pdbx_description
1 polymer ?
#
loop_
_entity_poly.entity_id
_entity_poly.type
_entity_poly.pdbx_seq_one_letter_code
_entity_poly.pdbx_strand_id
1 'polypeptide(L)'
;FEEGLATEGDLPTAYDIPGIARVYGRRPLLVLRRSLQIGTSFGRWFALRYLDSLNDRADDMFEIRAAQLRRILLELGPAFVKIAQAVSSRPDVIPPAYLDELSLLQDRIAPFSTELAFDIIEKELQMPLDMIFSEMSPKPVAAASLGQVYQARLRSNGKLVAVKVQRPGVQAVISLDIYILRFLAGVARKVGKFNTDLQAVLDEWASSLFRV
;
A
#
# COMPACT_ATOMS: atom_id res chain seq x y z
N PHE A 1 3.00 -11.06 10.29
CA PHE A 1 3.55 -10.32 9.13
C PHE A 1 4.72 -9.42 9.53
N GLU A 2 4.87 -9.09 10.82
CA GLU A 2 5.84 -8.09 11.30
C GLU A 2 7.22 -8.65 11.67
N GLU A 3 7.34 -9.96 11.98
CA GLU A 3 8.63 -10.57 12.30
C GLU A 3 9.56 -10.60 11.08
N GLY A 4 10.57 -9.72 11.08
CA GLY A 4 11.66 -9.67 10.09
C GLY A 4 11.59 -8.53 9.08
N LEU A 5 10.58 -7.65 9.15
CA LEU A 5 10.56 -6.43 8.35
C LEU A 5 11.71 -5.50 8.72
N ALA A 6 12.14 -4.65 7.79
CA ALA A 6 13.05 -3.55 8.12
C ALA A 6 12.35 -2.64 9.13
N THR A 7 13.06 -2.22 10.17
CA THR A 7 12.58 -1.16 11.05
C THR A 7 12.45 0.11 10.22
N GLU A 8 11.49 0.97 10.52
CA GLU A 8 11.26 2.20 9.74
C GLU A 8 12.51 3.11 9.71
N GLY A 9 13.35 3.05 10.75
CA GLY A 9 14.65 3.74 10.79
C GLY A 9 15.71 3.23 9.79
N ASP A 10 15.57 2.00 9.26
CA ASP A 10 16.47 1.46 8.23
C ASP A 10 16.04 1.88 6.81
N LEU A 11 14.84 2.44 6.66
CA LEU A 11 14.25 2.75 5.36
C LEU A 11 14.39 4.25 5.04
N PRO A 12 14.62 4.60 3.76
CA PRO A 12 14.64 6.00 3.37
C PRO A 12 13.25 6.62 3.56
N THR A 13 13.20 7.80 4.19
CA THR A 13 11.97 8.57 4.43
C THR A 13 11.32 9.05 3.13
N ALA A 14 12.09 9.15 2.06
CA ALA A 14 11.63 9.41 0.70
C ALA A 14 11.81 8.17 -0.19
N TYR A 15 11.11 8.14 -1.33
CA TYR A 15 11.29 7.09 -2.31
C TYR A 15 12.73 7.08 -2.86
N ASP A 16 13.53 6.07 -2.48
CA ASP A 16 14.91 5.88 -2.91
C ASP A 16 15.16 4.40 -3.28
N ILE A 17 15.20 4.12 -4.58
CA ILE A 17 15.38 2.76 -5.12
C ILE A 17 16.73 2.15 -4.68
N PRO A 18 17.88 2.84 -4.83
CA PRO A 18 19.15 2.36 -4.27
C PRO A 18 19.09 2.02 -2.78
N GLY A 19 18.46 2.86 -1.95
CA GLY A 19 18.28 2.61 -0.52
C GLY A 19 17.45 1.37 -0.24
N ILE A 20 16.28 1.27 -0.87
CA ILE A 20 15.39 0.10 -0.79
C ILE A 20 16.13 -1.18 -1.22
N ALA A 21 16.85 -1.13 -2.34
CA ALA A 21 17.61 -2.28 -2.84
C ALA A 21 18.75 -2.70 -1.89
N ARG A 22 19.39 -1.76 -1.20
CA ARG A 22 20.44 -2.05 -0.20
C ARG A 22 19.87 -2.79 1.00
N VAL A 23 18.66 -2.43 1.45
CA VAL A 23 17.97 -3.08 2.56
C VAL A 23 17.50 -4.47 2.17
N TYR A 24 16.72 -4.61 1.10
CA TYR A 24 16.10 -5.88 0.73
C TYR A 24 17.02 -6.83 -0.02
N GLY A 25 18.04 -6.32 -0.71
CA GLY A 25 19.08 -7.15 -1.33
C GLY A 25 19.88 -7.98 -0.32
N ARG A 26 19.95 -7.53 0.94
CA ARG A 26 20.56 -8.28 2.05
C ARG A 26 19.59 -9.24 2.76
N ARG A 27 18.30 -9.23 2.40
CA ARG A 27 17.24 -10.01 3.05
C ARG A 27 16.51 -10.91 2.03
N PRO A 28 17.21 -11.82 1.32
CA PRO A 28 16.62 -12.60 0.23
C PRO A 28 15.48 -13.51 0.66
N LEU A 29 15.52 -14.06 1.89
CA LEU A 29 14.44 -14.90 2.42
C LEU A 29 13.12 -14.12 2.60
N LEU A 30 13.21 -12.86 3.03
CA LEU A 30 12.05 -11.99 3.18
C LEU A 30 11.42 -11.69 1.82
N VAL A 31 12.27 -11.34 0.83
CA VAL A 31 11.84 -11.09 -0.55
C VAL A 31 11.20 -12.33 -1.15
N LEU A 32 11.82 -13.50 -1.00
CA LEU A 32 11.30 -14.77 -1.52
C LEU A 32 9.96 -15.12 -0.89
N ARG A 33 9.84 -15.05 0.43
CA ARG A 33 8.58 -15.32 1.14
C ARG A 33 7.46 -14.40 0.66
N ARG A 34 7.74 -13.11 0.54
CA ARG A 34 6.75 -12.13 0.06
C ARG A 34 6.40 -12.36 -1.40
N SER A 35 7.37 -12.67 -2.25
CA SER A 35 7.16 -13.02 -3.66
C SER A 35 6.30 -14.27 -3.81
N LEU A 36 6.53 -15.30 -2.99
CA LEU A 36 5.71 -16.51 -2.95
C LEU A 36 4.29 -16.20 -2.48
N GLN A 37 4.10 -15.34 -1.49
CA GLN A 37 2.77 -14.94 -1.05
C GLN A 37 1.99 -14.21 -2.15
N ILE A 38 2.62 -13.23 -2.81
CA ILE A 38 2.03 -12.50 -3.94
C ILE A 38 1.70 -13.49 -5.06
N GLY A 39 2.67 -14.31 -5.45
CA GLY A 39 2.54 -15.29 -6.53
C GLY A 39 1.48 -16.36 -6.26
N THR A 40 1.37 -16.86 -5.03
CA THR A 40 0.34 -17.85 -4.67
C THR A 40 -1.07 -17.25 -4.64
N SER A 41 -1.21 -16.00 -4.17
CA SER A 41 -2.50 -15.30 -4.12
C SER A 41 -3.05 -15.07 -5.54
N PHE A 42 -2.23 -14.50 -6.42
CA PHE A 42 -2.61 -14.30 -7.83
C PHE A 42 -2.67 -15.61 -8.59
N GLY A 43 -1.74 -16.53 -8.38
CA GLY A 43 -1.69 -17.83 -9.07
C GLY A 43 -2.93 -18.68 -8.81
N ARG A 44 -3.44 -18.69 -7.57
CA ARG A 44 -4.72 -19.33 -7.24
C ARG A 44 -5.88 -18.69 -8.00
N TRP A 45 -5.94 -17.37 -8.05
CA TRP A 45 -6.99 -16.64 -8.76
C TRP A 45 -6.94 -16.90 -10.28
N PHE A 46 -5.76 -16.87 -10.89
CA PHE A 46 -5.57 -17.20 -12.30
C PHE A 46 -5.93 -18.66 -12.61
N ALA A 47 -5.52 -19.61 -11.76
CA ALA A 47 -5.86 -21.02 -11.94
C ALA A 47 -7.39 -21.23 -11.90
N LEU A 48 -8.07 -20.58 -10.95
CA LEU A 48 -9.53 -20.64 -10.86
C LEU A 48 -10.20 -19.97 -12.08
N ARG A 49 -9.69 -18.82 -12.54
CA ARG A 49 -10.19 -18.14 -13.74
C ARG A 49 -9.99 -18.97 -15.02
N TYR A 50 -8.87 -19.69 -15.10
CA TYR A 50 -8.56 -20.61 -16.19
C TYR A 50 -9.52 -21.81 -16.18
N LEU A 51 -9.78 -22.39 -14.99
CA LEU A 51 -10.77 -23.46 -14.84
C LEU A 51 -12.18 -23.00 -15.19
N ASP A 52 -12.58 -21.77 -14.85
CA ASP A 52 -13.89 -21.23 -15.27
C ASP A 52 -13.97 -21.12 -16.79
N SER A 53 -12.89 -20.70 -17.43
CA SER A 53 -12.80 -20.60 -18.90
C SER A 53 -12.88 -21.95 -19.58
N LEU A 54 -12.31 -23.01 -19.00
CA LEU A 54 -12.40 -24.36 -19.54
C LEU A 54 -13.79 -24.98 -19.38
N ASN A 55 -14.57 -24.51 -18.40
CA ASN A 55 -15.92 -24.99 -18.13
C ASN A 55 -17.01 -24.09 -18.72
N ASP A 56 -16.66 -23.13 -19.59
CA ASP A 56 -17.58 -22.13 -20.16
C ASP A 56 -18.37 -21.31 -19.12
N ARG A 57 -17.82 -21.17 -17.90
CA ARG A 57 -18.42 -20.42 -16.77
C ARG A 57 -17.76 -19.06 -16.56
N ALA A 58 -17.00 -18.59 -17.54
CA ALA A 58 -16.22 -17.36 -17.44
C ALA A 58 -17.09 -16.12 -17.16
N ASP A 59 -18.26 -16.06 -17.79
CA ASP A 59 -19.20 -14.93 -17.66
C ASP A 59 -19.98 -15.03 -16.34
N ASP A 60 -20.49 -16.21 -15.99
CA ASP A 60 -21.22 -16.47 -14.74
C ASP A 60 -20.37 -16.14 -13.49
N MET A 61 -19.07 -16.43 -13.56
CA MET A 61 -18.16 -16.24 -12.45
C MET A 61 -17.52 -14.85 -12.42
N PHE A 62 -17.78 -14.00 -13.42
CA PHE A 62 -17.06 -12.73 -13.62
C PHE A 62 -17.13 -11.82 -12.38
N GLU A 63 -18.33 -11.59 -11.85
CA GLU A 63 -18.59 -10.81 -10.63
C GLU A 63 -17.89 -11.43 -9.41
N ILE A 64 -17.96 -12.76 -9.28
CA ILE A 64 -17.32 -13.49 -8.17
C ILE A 64 -15.79 -13.32 -8.23
N ARG A 65 -15.21 -13.32 -9.44
CA ARG A 65 -13.76 -13.12 -9.62
C ARG A 65 -13.35 -11.68 -9.38
N ALA A 66 -14.19 -10.70 -9.70
CA ALA A 66 -13.97 -9.30 -9.33
C ALA A 66 -13.92 -9.13 -7.80
N ALA A 67 -14.90 -9.69 -7.08
CA ALA A 67 -14.92 -9.66 -5.62
C ALA A 67 -13.73 -10.39 -4.98
N GLN A 68 -13.29 -11.51 -5.57
CA GLN A 68 -12.08 -12.20 -5.12
C GLN A 68 -10.81 -11.39 -5.36
N LEU A 69 -10.71 -10.68 -6.50
CA LEU A 69 -9.57 -9.82 -6.76
C LEU A 69 -9.49 -8.69 -5.71
N ARG A 70 -10.61 -8.04 -5.40
CA ARG A 70 -10.69 -7.04 -4.33
C ARG A 70 -10.13 -7.59 -3.01
N ARG A 71 -10.57 -8.79 -2.61
CA ARG A 71 -10.10 -9.44 -1.37
C ARG A 71 -8.61 -9.72 -1.40
N ILE A 72 -8.08 -10.24 -2.51
CA ILE A 72 -6.64 -10.47 -2.68
C ILE A 72 -5.87 -9.16 -2.53
N LEU A 73 -6.30 -8.08 -3.18
CA LEU A 73 -5.61 -6.78 -3.09
C LEU A 73 -5.64 -6.22 -1.66
N LEU A 74 -6.75 -6.41 -0.94
CA LEU A 74 -6.88 -6.04 0.47
C LEU A 74 -5.95 -6.87 1.38
N GLU A 75 -5.90 -8.19 1.17
CA GLU A 75 -5.05 -9.13 1.93
C GLU A 75 -3.56 -8.92 1.66
N LEU A 76 -3.19 -8.59 0.42
CA LEU A 76 -1.81 -8.25 0.07
C LEU A 76 -1.41 -6.92 0.69
N GLY A 77 -2.33 -5.99 0.86
CA GLY A 77 -2.15 -4.83 1.72
C GLY A 77 -1.90 -3.51 0.98
N PRO A 78 -1.29 -2.51 1.65
CA PRO A 78 -1.37 -1.10 1.28
C PRO A 78 -0.91 -0.76 -0.15
N ALA A 79 0.19 -1.34 -0.62
CA ALA A 79 0.69 -1.10 -1.97
C ALA A 79 -0.34 -1.55 -3.02
N PHE A 80 -0.90 -2.75 -2.88
CA PHE A 80 -1.88 -3.31 -3.80
C PHE A 80 -3.23 -2.60 -3.75
N VAL A 81 -3.68 -2.19 -2.55
CA VAL A 81 -4.85 -1.32 -2.40
C VAL A 81 -4.63 0.01 -3.14
N LYS A 82 -3.43 0.60 -3.06
CA LYS A 82 -3.11 1.85 -3.77
C LYS A 82 -3.04 1.66 -5.29
N ILE A 83 -2.55 0.52 -5.78
CA ILE A 83 -2.62 0.17 -7.20
C ILE A 83 -4.09 0.08 -7.63
N ALA A 84 -4.92 -0.62 -6.85
CA ALA A 84 -6.34 -0.76 -7.12
C ALA A 84 -7.05 0.60 -7.22
N GLN A 85 -6.77 1.50 -6.27
CA GLN A 85 -7.31 2.86 -6.26
C GLN A 85 -6.89 3.64 -7.53
N ALA A 86 -5.61 3.55 -7.92
CA ALA A 86 -5.08 4.22 -9.10
C ALA A 86 -5.65 3.65 -10.42
N VAL A 87 -5.97 2.36 -10.47
CA VAL A 87 -6.61 1.75 -11.64
C VAL A 87 -8.11 2.06 -11.67
N SER A 88 -8.79 2.06 -10.51
CA SER A 88 -10.22 2.36 -10.41
C SER A 88 -10.58 3.81 -10.75
N SER A 89 -9.62 4.73 -10.71
CA SER A 89 -9.84 6.10 -11.19
C SER A 89 -9.86 6.21 -12.72
N ARG A 90 -9.54 5.13 -13.43
CA ARG A 90 -9.48 5.03 -14.88
C ARG A 90 -10.46 3.97 -15.41
N PRO A 91 -11.75 4.31 -15.57
CA PRO A 91 -12.77 3.36 -16.03
C PRO A 91 -12.54 2.83 -17.45
N ASP A 92 -11.65 3.46 -18.22
CA ASP A 92 -11.20 3.01 -19.53
C ASP A 92 -10.27 1.77 -19.48
N VAL A 93 -9.72 1.44 -18.31
CA VAL A 93 -8.66 0.43 -18.15
C VAL A 93 -9.19 -0.92 -17.66
N ILE A 94 -10.34 -0.96 -16.99
CA ILE A 94 -10.88 -2.18 -16.38
C ILE A 94 -12.38 -2.35 -16.65
N PRO A 95 -12.88 -3.60 -16.73
CA PRO A 95 -14.30 -3.85 -16.92
C PRO A 95 -15.16 -3.36 -15.74
N PRO A 96 -16.45 -3.04 -15.96
CA PRO A 96 -17.35 -2.47 -14.94
C PRO A 96 -17.43 -3.27 -13.62
N ALA A 97 -17.57 -4.59 -13.68
CA ALA A 97 -17.62 -5.44 -12.47
C ALA A 97 -16.38 -5.29 -11.57
N TYR A 98 -15.20 -5.19 -12.19
CA TYR A 98 -13.96 -4.95 -11.46
C TYR A 98 -13.91 -3.52 -10.94
N LEU A 99 -14.36 -2.54 -11.72
CA LEU A 99 -14.41 -1.14 -11.30
C LEU A 99 -15.26 -0.96 -10.04
N ASP A 100 -16.45 -1.56 -10.01
CA ASP A 100 -17.37 -1.48 -8.88
C ASP A 100 -16.75 -2.08 -7.61
N GLU A 101 -16.16 -3.28 -7.73
CA GLU A 101 -15.48 -3.93 -6.60
C GLU A 101 -14.23 -3.17 -6.14
N LEU A 102 -13.39 -2.66 -7.04
CA LEU A 102 -12.21 -1.90 -6.66
C LEU A 102 -12.56 -0.52 -6.08
N SER A 103 -13.69 0.06 -6.46
CA SER A 103 -14.18 1.32 -5.87
C SER A 103 -14.49 1.18 -4.37
N LEU A 104 -14.89 -0.03 -3.93
CA LEU A 104 -15.08 -0.32 -2.50
C LEU A 104 -13.78 -0.26 -1.68
N LEU A 105 -12.60 -0.28 -2.32
CA LEU A 105 -11.31 -0.10 -1.63
C LEU A 105 -10.98 1.38 -1.37
N GLN A 106 -11.81 2.30 -1.83
CA GLN A 106 -11.66 3.74 -1.55
C GLN A 106 -12.24 4.12 -0.18
N ASP A 107 -12.99 3.22 0.46
CA ASP A 107 -13.66 3.46 1.75
C ASP A 107 -12.70 3.56 2.94
N ARG A 108 -13.14 4.27 3.98
CA ARG A 108 -12.41 4.49 5.23
C ARG A 108 -12.14 3.14 5.92
N ILE A 109 -10.88 2.89 6.24
CA ILE A 109 -10.47 1.70 6.99
C ILE A 109 -10.54 2.01 8.49
N ALA A 110 -10.75 0.98 9.32
CA ALA A 110 -10.69 1.12 10.77
C ALA A 110 -9.35 1.78 11.22
N PRO A 111 -9.42 2.76 12.12
CA PRO A 111 -8.23 3.37 12.70
C PRO A 111 -7.45 2.37 13.53
N PHE A 112 -6.14 2.58 13.65
CA PHE A 112 -5.33 1.87 14.63
C PHE A 112 -5.35 2.62 15.98
N SER A 113 -4.85 1.98 17.04
CA SER A 113 -4.81 2.53 18.40
C SER A 113 -4.33 3.98 18.40
N THR A 114 -5.07 4.84 19.09
CA THR A 114 -4.71 6.26 19.25
C THR A 114 -3.48 6.41 20.13
N GLU A 115 -3.33 5.55 21.13
CA GLU A 115 -2.15 5.47 21.98
C GLU A 115 -0.90 5.21 21.14
N LEU A 116 -0.95 4.21 20.25
CA LEU A 116 0.15 3.92 19.34
C LEU A 116 0.44 5.08 18.37
N ALA A 117 -0.59 5.79 17.92
CA ALA A 117 -0.41 6.94 17.04
C ALA A 117 0.27 8.11 17.74
N PHE A 118 -0.09 8.35 19.01
CA PHE A 118 0.50 9.38 19.83
C PHE A 118 1.96 9.06 20.14
N ASP A 119 2.26 7.80 20.49
CA ASP A 119 3.63 7.32 20.67
C ASP A 119 4.49 7.52 19.42
N ILE A 120 3.94 7.28 18.22
CA ILE A 120 4.64 7.52 16.95
C ILE A 120 4.98 9.00 16.80
N ILE A 121 4.01 9.89 17.04
CA ILE A 121 4.23 11.35 16.92
C ILE A 121 5.32 11.82 17.88
N GLU A 122 5.27 11.40 19.15
CA GLU A 122 6.27 11.80 20.15
C GLU A 122 7.67 11.27 19.80
N LYS A 123 7.76 10.05 19.29
CA LYS A 123 9.03 9.46 18.83
C LYS A 123 9.58 10.17 17.60
N GLU A 124 8.75 10.54 16.63
CA GLU A 124 9.25 11.24 15.44
C GLU A 124 9.66 12.68 15.73
N LEU A 125 8.89 13.38 16.58
CA LEU A 125 9.15 14.77 16.94
C LEU A 125 10.13 14.93 18.12
N GLN A 126 10.49 13.82 18.77
CA GLN A 126 11.38 13.78 19.94
C GLN A 126 10.92 14.71 21.07
N MET A 127 9.60 14.90 21.18
CA MET A 127 8.97 15.83 22.12
C MET A 127 7.60 15.30 22.56
N PRO A 128 7.22 15.52 23.83
CA PRO A 128 5.86 15.22 24.31
C PRO A 128 4.79 16.01 23.53
N LEU A 129 3.64 15.38 23.30
CA LEU A 129 2.52 16.00 22.55
C LEU A 129 2.03 17.29 23.20
N ASP A 130 2.00 17.35 24.53
CA ASP A 130 1.53 18.51 25.29
C ASP A 130 2.45 19.73 25.13
N MET A 131 3.73 19.54 24.80
CA MET A 131 4.64 20.64 24.47
C MET A 131 4.40 21.22 23.08
N ILE A 132 3.96 20.39 22.13
CA ILE A 132 3.77 20.78 20.73
C ILE A 132 2.36 21.32 20.48
N PHE A 133 1.35 20.64 21.02
CA PHE A 133 -0.05 20.91 20.80
C PHE A 133 -0.73 21.36 22.10
N SER A 134 -1.56 22.40 22.00
CA SER A 134 -2.42 22.83 23.12
C SER A 134 -3.70 22.02 23.21
N GLU A 135 -4.17 21.49 22.07
CA GLU A 135 -5.35 20.64 21.96
C GLU A 135 -5.09 19.58 20.88
N MET A 136 -5.55 18.34 21.10
CA MET A 136 -5.53 17.29 20.09
C MET A 136 -6.80 16.44 20.23
N SER A 137 -7.39 16.05 19.09
CA SER A 137 -8.62 15.25 19.08
C SER A 137 -8.36 13.86 19.68
N PRO A 138 -9.20 13.37 20.60
CA PRO A 138 -9.01 12.06 21.24
C PRO A 138 -9.28 10.87 20.30
N LYS A 139 -9.87 11.13 19.14
CA LYS A 139 -10.11 10.16 18.08
C LYS A 139 -9.66 10.74 16.73
N PRO A 140 -9.26 9.91 15.77
CA PRO A 140 -8.90 10.40 14.44
C PRO A 140 -10.14 10.97 13.73
N VAL A 141 -9.95 12.09 13.02
CA VAL A 141 -10.98 12.72 12.17
C VAL A 141 -11.15 11.98 10.85
N ALA A 142 -10.10 11.28 10.40
CA ALA A 142 -10.12 10.42 9.23
C ALA A 142 -9.12 9.27 9.39
N ALA A 143 -9.42 8.12 8.80
CA ALA A 143 -8.51 6.98 8.72
C ALA A 143 -8.53 6.41 7.30
N ALA A 144 -7.35 6.07 6.79
CA ALA A 144 -7.12 5.54 5.46
C ALA A 144 -6.11 4.39 5.50
N SER A 145 -5.84 3.78 4.35
CA SER A 145 -4.93 2.64 4.23
C SER A 145 -3.49 2.93 4.66
N LEU A 146 -3.02 4.17 4.49
CA LEU A 146 -1.65 4.56 4.82
C LEU A 146 -1.48 5.14 6.23
N GLY A 147 -2.56 5.51 6.90
CA GLY A 147 -2.47 6.26 8.16
C GLY A 147 -3.79 6.84 8.60
N GLN A 148 -3.74 7.67 9.63
CA GLN A 148 -4.90 8.35 10.20
C GLN A 148 -4.58 9.80 10.52
N VAL A 149 -5.61 10.63 10.55
CA VAL A 149 -5.48 12.08 10.69
C VAL A 149 -6.16 12.51 11.98
N TYR A 150 -5.48 13.35 12.75
CA TYR A 150 -5.98 14.00 13.94
C TYR A 150 -6.09 15.51 13.70
N GLN A 151 -7.07 16.13 14.35
CA GLN A 151 -7.12 17.58 14.43
C GLN A 151 -6.36 18.01 15.68
N ALA A 152 -5.44 18.95 15.54
CA ALA A 152 -4.70 19.50 16.65
C ALA A 152 -4.58 21.02 16.56
N ARG A 153 -4.24 21.66 17.68
CA ARG A 153 -3.95 23.08 17.77
C ARG A 153 -2.50 23.26 18.21
N LEU A 154 -1.71 23.98 17.44
CA LEU A 154 -0.32 24.27 17.79
C LEU A 154 -0.26 25.18 19.02
N ARG A 155 0.58 24.82 20.00
CA ARG A 155 0.81 25.65 21.18
C ARG A 155 1.53 26.96 20.85
N SER A 156 2.43 26.94 19.86
CA SER A 156 3.27 28.07 19.49
C SER A 156 2.50 29.29 18.96
N ASN A 157 1.40 29.08 18.24
CA ASN A 157 0.66 30.16 17.58
C ASN A 157 -0.87 29.97 17.55
N GLY A 158 -1.40 28.91 18.18
CA GLY A 158 -2.83 28.63 18.24
C GLY A 158 -3.46 28.13 16.93
N LYS A 159 -2.66 27.89 15.88
CA LYS A 159 -3.16 27.47 14.55
C LYS A 159 -3.71 26.04 14.60
N LEU A 160 -4.88 25.84 13.99
CA LEU A 160 -5.43 24.51 13.75
C LEU A 160 -4.67 23.80 12.63
N VAL A 161 -4.27 22.57 12.89
CA VAL A 161 -3.51 21.72 11.97
C VAL A 161 -4.09 20.31 11.89
N ALA A 162 -3.90 19.67 10.75
CA ALA A 162 -4.16 18.25 10.56
C ALA A 162 -2.85 17.48 10.78
N VAL A 163 -2.81 16.65 11.82
CA VAL A 163 -1.66 15.80 12.13
C VAL A 163 -1.93 14.44 11.51
N LYS A 164 -1.22 14.12 10.43
CA LYS A 164 -1.28 12.80 9.79
C LYS A 164 -0.25 11.89 10.46
N VAL A 165 -0.69 10.71 10.87
CA VAL A 165 0.16 9.68 11.45
C VAL A 165 0.15 8.48 10.52
N GLN A 166 1.32 8.07 10.07
CA GLN A 166 1.47 6.91 9.22
C GLN A 166 1.14 5.63 10.01
N ARG A 167 0.52 4.65 9.34
CA ARG A 167 0.24 3.35 9.95
C ARG A 167 1.57 2.63 10.20
N PRO A 168 1.82 2.10 11.41
CA PRO A 168 3.08 1.44 11.72
C PRO A 168 3.35 0.28 10.77
N GLY A 169 4.60 0.18 10.31
CA GLY A 169 5.09 -0.88 9.42
C GLY A 169 4.66 -0.73 7.97
N VAL A 170 3.81 0.27 7.62
CA VAL A 170 3.29 0.44 6.27
C VAL A 170 4.42 0.76 5.28
N GLN A 171 5.41 1.56 5.70
CA GLN A 171 6.55 1.95 4.87
C GLN A 171 7.40 0.73 4.52
N ALA A 172 7.61 -0.18 5.47
CA ALA A 172 8.37 -1.41 5.25
C ALA A 172 7.67 -2.40 4.32
N VAL A 173 6.34 -2.50 4.42
CA VAL A 173 5.55 -3.34 3.51
C VAL A 173 5.55 -2.75 2.10
N ILE A 174 5.27 -1.44 1.97
CA ILE A 174 5.23 -0.76 0.67
C ILE A 174 6.58 -0.81 -0.03
N SER A 175 7.68 -0.56 0.69
CA SER A 175 9.03 -0.57 0.13
C SER A 175 9.42 -1.97 -0.37
N LEU A 176 9.07 -3.02 0.37
CA LEU A 176 9.30 -4.40 -0.05
C LEU A 176 8.47 -4.76 -1.30
N ASP A 177 7.20 -4.35 -1.33
CA ASP A 177 6.33 -4.59 -2.48
C ASP A 177 6.82 -3.87 -3.73
N ILE A 178 7.24 -2.60 -3.62
CA ILE A 178 7.81 -1.86 -4.75
C ILE A 178 9.10 -2.51 -5.23
N TYR A 179 9.96 -2.97 -4.32
CA TYR A 179 11.17 -3.70 -4.70
C TYR A 179 10.87 -4.93 -5.57
N ILE A 180 9.87 -5.72 -5.17
CA ILE A 180 9.43 -6.92 -5.91
C ILE A 180 8.76 -6.54 -7.23
N LEU A 181 7.82 -5.58 -7.21
CA LEU A 181 7.10 -5.13 -8.40
C LEU A 181 8.05 -4.54 -9.45
N ARG A 182 9.07 -3.80 -9.02
CA ARG A 182 10.06 -3.20 -9.91
C ARG A 182 10.95 -4.24 -10.58
N PHE A 183 11.30 -5.31 -9.85
CA PHE A 183 11.96 -6.47 -10.44
C PHE A 183 11.08 -7.13 -11.50
N LEU A 184 9.80 -7.40 -11.18
CA LEU A 184 8.84 -8.00 -12.10
C LEU A 184 8.61 -7.13 -13.35
N ALA A 185 8.49 -5.82 -13.20
CA ALA A 185 8.35 -4.87 -14.31
C ALA A 185 9.56 -4.93 -15.25
N GLY A 186 10.78 -5.07 -14.73
CA GLY A 186 11.99 -5.24 -15.52
C GLY A 186 12.00 -6.56 -16.30
N VAL A 187 11.56 -7.66 -15.69
CA VAL A 187 11.40 -8.96 -16.36
C VAL A 187 10.33 -8.87 -17.46
N ALA A 188 9.16 -8.28 -17.16
CA ALA A 188 8.07 -8.12 -18.10
C ALA A 188 8.46 -7.27 -19.32
N ARG A 189 9.24 -6.20 -19.13
CA ARG A 189 9.80 -5.41 -20.25
C ARG A 189 10.68 -6.26 -21.17
N LYS A 190 11.53 -7.11 -20.60
CA LYS A 190 12.45 -7.98 -21.35
C LYS A 190 11.72 -9.09 -22.13
N VAL A 191 10.64 -9.63 -21.55
CA VAL A 191 9.89 -10.76 -22.12
C VAL A 191 8.77 -10.29 -23.08
N GLY A 192 8.04 -9.25 -22.72
CA GLY A 192 6.79 -8.85 -23.38
C GLY A 192 6.90 -7.83 -24.51
N LYS A 193 8.11 -7.32 -24.83
CA LYS A 193 8.33 -6.25 -25.85
C LYS A 193 7.38 -5.05 -25.68
N PHE A 194 6.98 -4.71 -24.45
CA PHE A 194 6.21 -3.50 -24.20
C PHE A 194 7.10 -2.26 -24.51
N ASN A 195 6.61 -1.35 -25.35
CA ASN A 195 7.31 -0.08 -25.63
C ASN A 195 7.27 0.91 -24.44
N THR A 196 6.38 0.66 -23.47
CA THR A 196 6.25 1.48 -22.27
C THR A 196 7.27 1.04 -21.23
N ASP A 197 7.98 2.01 -20.64
CA ASP A 197 8.88 1.74 -19.52
C ASP A 197 8.07 1.48 -18.23
N LEU A 198 7.71 0.21 -18.02
CA LEU A 198 6.93 -0.22 -16.85
C LEU A 198 7.63 0.09 -15.54
N GLN A 199 8.97 0.14 -15.52
CA GLN A 199 9.72 0.51 -14.32
C GLN A 199 9.56 2.00 -14.05
N ALA A 200 9.62 2.86 -15.09
CA ALA A 200 9.41 4.29 -14.92
C ALA A 200 7.99 4.62 -14.44
N VAL A 201 6.96 3.96 -14.99
CA VAL A 201 5.56 4.13 -14.54
C VAL A 201 5.41 3.70 -13.08
N LEU A 202 6.01 2.57 -12.69
CA LEU A 202 6.00 2.11 -11.31
C LEU A 202 6.75 3.09 -10.40
N ASP A 203 7.89 3.63 -10.84
CA ASP A 203 8.72 4.56 -10.06
C ASP A 203 7.98 5.90 -9.85
N GLU A 204 7.26 6.40 -10.85
CA GLU A 204 6.40 7.58 -10.72
C GLU A 204 5.26 7.33 -9.72
N TRP A 205 4.53 6.22 -9.87
CA TRP A 205 3.48 5.84 -8.95
C TRP A 205 4.00 5.66 -7.52
N ALA A 206 5.11 4.94 -7.35
CA ALA A 206 5.76 4.73 -6.06
C ALA A 206 6.14 6.06 -5.42
N SER A 207 6.75 6.97 -6.17
CA SER A 207 7.11 8.30 -5.67
C SER A 207 5.92 9.08 -5.11
N SER A 208 4.73 8.92 -5.69
CA SER A 208 3.50 9.56 -5.22
C SER A 208 3.04 9.04 -3.84
N LEU A 209 3.37 7.78 -3.50
CA LEU A 209 3.00 7.17 -2.22
C LEU A 209 3.85 7.66 -1.04
N PHE A 210 5.11 8.01 -1.30
CA PHE A 210 6.02 8.51 -0.26
C PHE A 210 5.90 10.02 -0.03
N ARG A 211 5.10 10.74 -0.84
CA ARG A 211 4.87 12.19 -0.71
C ARG A 211 3.66 12.55 0.18
N VAL A 212 3.08 11.58 0.88
CA VAL A 212 1.76 11.71 1.57
C VAL A 212 1.85 12.21 3.00
#